data_AF-A0A137PJ71-F1
#
_entry.id   AF-A0A137PJ71-F1
#
_cell.length_a   1.000
_cell.length_b   1.000
_cell.length_c   1.000
_cell.angle_alpha   90.00
_cell.angle_beta   90.00
_cell.angle_gamma   90.00
#
_symmetry.space_group_name_H-M   'P 1'
#
loop_
_entity.id
_entity.type
_entity.pdbx_description
1 polymer ?
#
loop_
_entity_poly.entity_id
_entity_poly.type
_entity_poly.pdbx_seq_one_letter_code
_entity_poly.pdbx_strand_id
1 'polypeptide(L)'
;MTNEDKEDSFTYIYTEEDSVKSGYPQLVETLKKYFKKSVDGDKKLFITNVENLYDIYLSNIPEEARQHYTCSACRLFINRFGGLVTIDDNGVMKSVIWCVERVPAFFKPAVEAMKTAVLNSRVKSVFIPDSRVLGIPVTGEWTHLSISMPQSMVSRSIIRTAKQLMAEKREDFGVLSRVSSVHTKETTIKAIELLKSETVYRGDRYIPAAKWFKQVVIKQKSITNSVAKENYLWLAT
;
A
#
# COMPACT_ATOMS: atom_id res chain seq x y z
N MET A 1 -16.96 -8.79 -62.20
CA MET A 1 -15.60 -9.17 -61.77
C MET A 1 -14.73 -7.93 -61.83
N THR A 2 -14.48 -7.32 -60.68
CA THR A 2 -13.27 -6.50 -60.42
C THR A 2 -13.19 -6.32 -58.91
N ASN A 3 -12.31 -7.14 -58.35
CA ASN A 3 -11.59 -7.10 -57.08
C ASN A 3 -12.01 -6.05 -56.05
N GLU A 4 -12.57 -6.56 -54.95
CA GLU A 4 -12.49 -5.93 -53.63
C GLU A 4 -11.02 -5.93 -53.18
N ASP A 5 -10.46 -4.74 -53.01
CA ASP A 5 -9.20 -4.52 -52.31
C ASP A 5 -9.38 -4.92 -50.84
N LYS A 6 -8.93 -6.12 -50.49
CA LYS A 6 -8.71 -6.50 -49.09
C LYS A 6 -7.48 -5.73 -48.60
N GLU A 7 -7.71 -4.66 -47.84
CA GLU A 7 -6.69 -4.09 -46.96
C GLU A 7 -6.28 -5.18 -45.96
N ASP A 8 -5.11 -5.79 -46.19
CA ASP A 8 -4.42 -6.62 -45.22
C ASP A 8 -4.10 -5.76 -43.99
N SER A 9 -4.90 -5.89 -42.93
CA SER A 9 -4.56 -5.33 -41.63
C SER A 9 -3.36 -6.09 -41.08
N PHE A 10 -2.15 -5.61 -41.37
CA PHE A 10 -0.94 -6.05 -40.68
C PHE A 10 -1.07 -5.65 -39.21
N THR A 11 -1.49 -6.57 -38.35
CA THR A 11 -1.42 -6.41 -36.90
C THR A 11 0.06 -6.34 -36.51
N TYR A 12 0.55 -5.13 -36.24
CA TYR A 12 1.87 -4.92 -35.68
C TYR A 12 1.99 -5.66 -34.34
N ILE A 13 2.95 -6.57 -34.23
CA ILE A 13 3.21 -7.31 -32.99
C ILE A 13 4.29 -6.56 -32.22
N TYR A 14 3.92 -6.07 -31.03
CA TYR A 14 4.81 -5.34 -30.14
C TYR A 14 5.93 -6.25 -29.58
N THR A 15 7.19 -5.84 -29.79
CA THR A 15 8.39 -6.67 -29.51
C THR A 15 9.11 -6.26 -28.23
N GLU A 16 10.15 -7.01 -27.84
CA GLU A 16 11.01 -6.63 -26.70
C GLU A 16 11.85 -5.36 -26.99
N GLU A 17 12.21 -5.11 -28.25
CA GLU A 17 12.83 -3.84 -28.62
C GLU A 17 11.88 -2.66 -28.37
N ASP A 18 10.58 -2.86 -28.61
CA ASP A 18 9.55 -1.85 -28.35
C ASP A 18 9.36 -1.64 -26.85
N SER A 19 9.45 -2.70 -26.04
CA SER A 19 9.46 -2.61 -24.58
C SER A 19 10.60 -1.74 -24.04
N VAL A 20 11.81 -1.90 -24.61
CA VAL A 20 12.96 -1.06 -24.28
C VAL A 20 12.73 0.39 -24.72
N LYS A 21 12.19 0.61 -25.93
CA LYS A 21 11.86 1.96 -26.44
C LYS A 21 10.80 2.67 -25.60
N SER A 22 9.79 1.94 -25.14
CA SER A 22 8.75 2.44 -24.22
C SER A 22 9.24 2.68 -22.81
N GLY A 23 10.46 2.24 -22.50
CA GLY A 23 11.15 2.55 -21.27
C GLY A 23 10.83 1.59 -20.12
N TYR A 24 10.39 0.36 -20.41
CA TYR A 24 9.99 -0.58 -19.37
C TYR A 24 11.12 -0.91 -18.36
N PRO A 25 12.39 -1.11 -18.77
CA PRO A 25 13.49 -1.25 -17.81
C PRO A 25 13.63 -0.04 -16.87
N GLN A 26 13.43 1.17 -17.40
CA GLN A 26 13.47 2.42 -16.65
C GLN A 26 12.29 2.53 -15.68
N LEU A 27 11.09 2.04 -16.05
CA LEU A 27 9.96 1.92 -15.15
C LEU A 27 10.32 1.05 -13.93
N VAL A 28 10.83 -0.17 -14.17
CA VAL A 28 11.20 -1.11 -13.11
C VAL A 28 12.24 -0.48 -12.16
N GLU A 29 13.27 0.15 -12.71
CA GLU A 29 14.34 0.76 -11.93
C GLU A 29 13.86 1.98 -11.13
N THR A 30 13.05 2.85 -11.73
CA THR A 30 12.44 3.99 -11.04
C THR A 30 11.57 3.53 -9.87
N LEU A 31 10.74 2.49 -10.06
CA LEU A 31 9.87 1.97 -9.01
C LEU A 31 10.69 1.44 -7.83
N LYS A 32 11.78 0.70 -8.09
CA LYS A 32 12.70 0.22 -7.05
C LYS A 32 13.31 1.37 -6.26
N LYS A 33 13.83 2.39 -6.95
CA LYS A 33 14.42 3.59 -6.33
C LYS A 33 13.41 4.37 -5.52
N TYR A 34 12.22 4.58 -6.06
CA TYR A 34 11.14 5.31 -5.38
C TYR A 34 10.70 4.56 -4.12
N PHE A 35 10.46 3.26 -4.22
CA PHE A 35 10.05 2.44 -3.08
C PHE A 35 11.06 2.51 -1.95
N LYS A 36 12.36 2.33 -2.24
CA LYS A 36 13.44 2.42 -1.24
C LYS A 36 13.42 3.75 -0.49
N LYS A 37 13.17 4.86 -1.19
CA LYS A 37 13.05 6.19 -0.57
C LYS A 37 11.76 6.33 0.24
N SER A 38 10.66 5.76 -0.24
CA SER A 38 9.35 5.86 0.41
C SER A 38 9.28 5.11 1.75
N VAL A 39 10.07 4.04 1.91
CA VAL A 39 10.15 3.24 3.14
C VAL A 39 11.35 3.58 4.03
N ASP A 40 12.07 4.65 3.71
CA ASP A 40 13.20 5.12 4.52
C ASP A 40 12.75 5.44 5.96
N GLY A 41 13.59 5.08 6.94
CA GLY A 41 13.26 5.15 8.36
C GLY A 41 12.27 4.10 8.86
N ASP A 42 12.13 2.97 8.17
CA ASP A 42 11.29 1.82 8.55
C ASP A 42 9.81 2.20 8.78
N LYS A 43 9.29 3.10 7.93
CA LYS A 43 7.88 3.53 8.01
C LYS A 43 6.94 2.34 7.88
N LYS A 44 5.90 2.31 8.72
CA LYS A 44 4.82 1.32 8.64
C LYS A 44 4.18 1.33 7.25
N LEU A 45 3.99 0.13 6.71
CA LEU A 45 3.30 -0.08 5.44
C LEU A 45 1.87 -0.57 5.70
N PHE A 46 0.98 -0.19 4.80
CA PHE A 46 -0.43 -0.57 4.84
C PHE A 46 -0.88 -1.05 3.46
N ILE A 47 -1.87 -1.94 3.45
CA ILE A 47 -2.51 -2.43 2.24
C ILE A 47 -3.87 -1.75 2.12
N THR A 48 -4.22 -1.26 0.94
CA THR A 48 -5.58 -0.81 0.65
C THR A 48 -6.49 -1.94 0.17
N ASN A 49 -7.79 -1.69 0.13
CA ASN A 49 -8.79 -2.57 -0.48
C ASN A 49 -9.01 -2.30 -1.97
N VAL A 50 -8.03 -1.69 -2.66
CA VAL A 50 -8.10 -1.53 -4.11
C VAL A 50 -8.19 -2.91 -4.79
N GLU A 51 -9.06 -3.02 -5.78
CA GLU A 51 -9.26 -4.21 -6.60
C GLU A 51 -8.96 -3.90 -8.07
N ASN A 52 -8.76 -4.94 -8.88
CA ASN A 52 -8.58 -4.83 -10.34
C ASN A 52 -7.45 -3.88 -10.78
N LEU A 53 -6.44 -3.67 -9.94
CA LEU A 53 -5.37 -2.70 -10.20
C LEU A 53 -4.55 -3.05 -11.44
N TYR A 54 -4.39 -4.34 -11.73
CA TYR A 54 -3.74 -4.80 -12.96
C TYR A 54 -4.56 -4.52 -14.22
N ASP A 55 -5.89 -4.62 -14.13
CA ASP A 55 -6.76 -4.33 -15.27
C ASP A 55 -6.80 -2.81 -15.55
N ILE A 56 -6.73 -2.00 -14.49
CA ILE A 56 -6.51 -0.53 -14.58
C ILE A 56 -5.17 -0.25 -15.26
N TYR A 57 -4.10 -0.93 -14.86
CA TYR A 57 -2.79 -0.80 -15.53
C TYR A 57 -2.91 -1.09 -17.02
N LEU A 58 -3.42 -2.28 -17.38
CA LEU A 58 -3.46 -2.75 -18.76
C LEU A 58 -4.37 -1.91 -19.66
N SER A 59 -5.52 -1.46 -19.16
CA SER A 59 -6.46 -0.62 -19.92
C SER A 59 -5.88 0.75 -20.25
N ASN A 60 -4.91 1.22 -19.46
CA ASN A 60 -4.23 2.50 -19.65
C ASN A 60 -2.86 2.38 -20.38
N ILE A 61 -2.53 1.18 -20.88
CA ILE A 61 -1.46 0.97 -21.86
C ILE A 61 -2.06 1.13 -23.27
N PRO A 62 -1.33 1.75 -24.22
CA PRO A 62 -1.74 1.80 -25.62
C PRO A 62 -2.14 0.44 -26.16
N GLU A 63 -3.24 0.40 -26.93
CA GLU A 63 -3.93 -0.84 -27.30
C GLU A 63 -3.02 -1.84 -28.01
N GLU A 64 -2.17 -1.34 -28.91
CA GLU A 64 -1.18 -2.09 -29.69
C GLU A 64 -0.13 -2.80 -28.82
N ALA A 65 0.11 -2.33 -27.59
CA ALA A 65 1.12 -2.88 -26.68
C ALA A 65 0.52 -3.76 -25.57
N ARG A 66 -0.80 -3.77 -25.38
CA ARG A 66 -1.44 -4.47 -24.25
C ARG A 66 -1.11 -5.96 -24.20
N GLN A 67 -1.12 -6.63 -25.36
CA GLN A 67 -0.82 -8.06 -25.42
C GLN A 67 0.58 -8.37 -24.87
N HIS A 68 1.57 -7.53 -25.20
CA HIS A 68 2.93 -7.68 -24.71
C HIS A 68 3.03 -7.50 -23.18
N TYR A 69 2.27 -6.55 -22.61
CA TYR A 69 2.25 -6.32 -21.16
C TYR A 69 1.29 -7.25 -20.39
N THR A 70 0.70 -8.25 -21.05
CA THR A 70 -0.09 -9.33 -20.43
C THR A 70 0.84 -10.35 -19.77
N CYS A 71 1.43 -9.96 -18.64
CA CYS A 71 2.44 -10.72 -17.90
C CYS A 71 1.93 -11.20 -16.53
N SER A 72 2.01 -12.51 -16.29
CA SER A 72 1.57 -13.14 -15.03
C SER A 72 2.39 -12.70 -13.81
N ALA A 73 3.72 -12.54 -13.97
CA ALA A 73 4.61 -12.08 -12.90
C ALA A 73 4.30 -10.63 -12.49
N CYS A 74 4.12 -9.73 -13.46
CA CYS A 74 3.72 -8.35 -13.22
C CYS A 74 2.31 -8.25 -12.64
N ARG A 75 1.36 -9.05 -13.13
CA ARG A 75 0.00 -9.14 -12.56
C ARG A 75 0.03 -9.54 -11.09
N LEU A 76 0.83 -10.55 -10.74
CA LEU A 76 0.99 -10.98 -9.35
C LEU A 76 1.57 -9.85 -8.48
N PHE A 77 2.59 -9.14 -8.97
CA PHE A 77 3.17 -8.00 -8.25
C PHE A 77 2.15 -6.89 -8.02
N ILE A 78 1.46 -6.44 -9.09
CA ILE A 78 0.50 -5.33 -9.02
C ILE A 78 -0.64 -5.67 -8.07
N ASN A 79 -1.22 -6.87 -8.17
CA ASN A 79 -2.35 -7.26 -7.33
C ASN A 79 -1.96 -7.43 -5.85
N ARG A 80 -0.74 -7.89 -5.55
CA ARG A 80 -0.31 -8.10 -4.16
C ARG A 80 0.26 -6.86 -3.49
N PHE A 81 1.01 -6.06 -4.24
CA PHE A 81 1.85 -4.99 -3.68
C PHE A 81 1.55 -3.61 -4.26
N GLY A 82 0.82 -3.52 -5.37
CA GLY A 82 0.48 -2.24 -5.99
C GLY A 82 -0.43 -1.36 -5.11
N GLY A 83 -1.20 -1.97 -4.20
CA GLY A 83 -2.04 -1.27 -3.22
C GLY A 83 -1.33 -0.82 -1.95
N LEU A 84 0.01 -0.86 -1.90
CA LEU A 84 0.75 -0.47 -0.70
C LEU A 84 0.84 1.05 -0.54
N VAL A 85 0.65 1.51 0.71
CA VAL A 85 0.74 2.91 1.10
C VAL A 85 1.48 3.09 2.42
N THR A 86 1.94 4.31 2.66
CA THR A 86 2.32 4.83 3.99
C THR A 86 1.27 5.84 4.44
N ILE A 87 1.18 6.06 5.74
CA ILE A 87 0.28 7.03 6.37
C ILE A 87 1.14 7.98 7.21
N ASP A 88 0.92 9.29 7.08
CA ASP A 88 1.58 10.28 7.94
C ASP A 88 0.77 10.60 9.21
N ASP A 89 1.32 11.43 10.08
CA ASP A 89 0.71 11.77 11.38
C ASP A 89 -0.65 12.47 11.25
N ASN A 90 -1.02 12.96 10.08
CA ASN A 90 -2.32 13.57 9.81
C ASN A 90 -3.30 12.60 9.14
N GLY A 91 -2.93 11.32 9.00
CA GLY A 91 -3.76 10.31 8.38
C GLY A 91 -3.76 10.35 6.85
N VAL A 92 -2.85 11.12 6.24
CA VAL A 92 -2.78 11.25 4.78
C VAL A 92 -2.00 10.07 4.20
N MET A 93 -2.61 9.37 3.24
CA MET A 93 -1.97 8.28 2.53
C MET A 93 -1.02 8.77 1.45
N LYS A 94 0.07 8.04 1.26
CA LYS A 94 0.97 8.18 0.11
C LYS A 94 1.28 6.80 -0.47
N SER A 95 1.12 6.65 -1.79
CA SER A 95 1.54 5.43 -2.49
C SER A 95 3.04 5.25 -2.34
N VAL A 96 3.48 4.03 -2.01
CA VAL A 96 4.92 3.71 -1.93
C VAL A 96 5.45 3.13 -3.23
N ILE A 97 4.57 2.71 -4.13
CA ILE A 97 4.93 2.10 -5.41
C ILE A 97 4.88 3.14 -6.53
N TRP A 98 3.80 3.91 -6.64
CA TRP A 98 3.48 4.66 -7.86
C TRP A 98 3.88 6.15 -7.76
N CYS A 99 4.85 6.57 -8.58
CA CYS A 99 5.32 7.96 -8.70
C CYS A 99 5.30 8.43 -10.16
N VAL A 100 4.25 9.16 -10.54
CA VAL A 100 3.98 9.60 -11.94
C VAL A 100 5.11 10.44 -12.51
N GLU A 101 5.78 11.22 -11.66
CA GLU A 101 6.78 12.21 -12.06
C GLU A 101 8.11 11.58 -12.49
N ARG A 102 8.32 10.29 -12.21
CA ARG A 102 9.60 9.59 -12.43
C ARG A 102 9.54 8.50 -13.49
N VAL A 103 8.35 8.20 -14.01
CA VAL A 103 8.16 7.08 -14.96
C VAL A 103 8.23 7.57 -16.42
N PRO A 104 8.62 6.69 -17.36
CA PRO A 104 8.60 7.00 -18.79
C PRO A 104 7.22 7.48 -19.25
N ALA A 105 7.20 8.36 -20.25
CA ALA A 105 5.96 8.97 -20.76
C ALA A 105 4.91 7.93 -21.16
N PHE A 106 5.34 6.83 -21.78
CA PHE A 106 4.49 5.70 -22.18
C PHE A 106 3.67 5.14 -21.01
N PHE A 107 4.24 5.03 -19.81
CA PHE A 107 3.59 4.43 -18.65
C PHE A 107 2.89 5.45 -17.74
N LYS A 108 3.02 6.76 -17.99
CA LYS A 108 2.41 7.80 -17.14
C LYS A 108 0.91 7.61 -16.95
N PRO A 109 0.08 7.39 -18.01
CA PRO A 109 -1.36 7.22 -17.84
C PRO A 109 -1.69 6.03 -16.92
N ALA A 110 -1.03 4.89 -17.13
CA ALA A 110 -1.24 3.70 -16.32
C ALA A 110 -0.82 3.89 -14.85
N VAL A 111 0.33 4.51 -14.61
CA VAL A 111 0.84 4.76 -13.25
C VAL A 111 -0.02 5.79 -12.52
N GLU A 112 -0.51 6.81 -13.22
CA GLU A 112 -1.43 7.81 -12.66
C GLU A 112 -2.79 7.22 -12.31
N ALA A 113 -3.38 6.41 -13.21
CA ALA A 113 -4.63 5.71 -12.95
C ALA A 113 -4.52 4.76 -11.75
N MET A 114 -3.44 3.97 -11.67
CA MET A 114 -3.18 3.11 -10.52
C MET A 114 -2.98 3.90 -9.23
N LYS A 115 -2.15 4.95 -9.24
CA LYS A 115 -1.91 5.80 -8.07
C LYS A 115 -3.22 6.39 -7.54
N THR A 116 -4.08 6.87 -8.44
CA THR A 116 -5.39 7.43 -8.11
C THR A 116 -6.31 6.38 -7.50
N ALA A 117 -6.41 5.19 -8.11
CA ALA A 117 -7.22 4.10 -7.58
C ALA A 117 -6.78 3.67 -6.18
N VAL A 118 -5.47 3.57 -5.94
CA VAL A 118 -4.90 3.22 -4.63
C VAL A 118 -5.24 4.29 -3.58
N LEU A 119 -5.05 5.58 -3.89
CA LEU A 119 -5.26 6.67 -2.94
C LEU A 119 -6.74 6.97 -2.67
N ASN A 120 -7.65 6.58 -3.57
CA ASN A 120 -9.09 6.67 -3.36
C ASN A 120 -9.68 5.46 -2.62
N SER A 121 -8.89 4.40 -2.41
CA SER A 121 -9.30 3.20 -1.68
C SER A 121 -9.18 3.38 -0.16
N ARG A 122 -9.73 2.45 0.62
CA ARG A 122 -9.60 2.40 2.09
C ARG A 122 -8.43 1.51 2.51
N VAL A 123 -7.78 1.85 3.61
CA VAL A 123 -6.81 0.95 4.26
C VAL A 123 -7.56 -0.25 4.83
N LYS A 124 -7.11 -1.47 4.54
CA LYS A 124 -7.72 -2.71 5.05
C LYS A 124 -6.87 -3.44 6.09
N SER A 125 -5.57 -3.18 6.14
CA SER A 125 -4.64 -3.88 7.02
C SER A 125 -3.28 -3.19 7.05
N VAL A 126 -2.54 -3.37 8.14
CA VAL A 126 -1.07 -3.24 8.14
C VAL A 126 -0.49 -4.28 7.17
N PHE A 127 0.58 -3.92 6.47
CA PHE A 127 1.38 -4.84 5.66
C PHE A 127 2.64 -5.24 6.42
N ILE A 128 2.81 -6.55 6.62
CA ILE A 128 4.02 -7.12 7.20
C ILE A 128 4.66 -8.02 6.14
N PRO A 129 5.86 -7.68 5.64
CA PRO A 129 6.55 -8.50 4.65
C PRO A 129 7.12 -9.78 5.29
N ASP A 130 6.97 -10.90 4.58
CA ASP A 130 7.53 -12.22 4.92
C ASP A 130 8.80 -12.55 4.13
N SER A 131 9.12 -11.78 3.08
CA SER A 131 10.33 -11.93 2.28
C SER A 131 11.01 -10.59 2.02
N ARG A 132 12.31 -10.65 1.70
CA ARG A 132 13.07 -9.48 1.24
C ARG A 132 12.68 -9.05 -0.17
N VAL A 133 12.39 -9.99 -1.05
CA VAL A 133 12.05 -9.70 -2.45
C VAL A 133 10.55 -9.88 -2.63
N LEU A 134 9.87 -8.81 -3.03
CA LEU A 134 8.45 -8.82 -3.34
C LEU A 134 8.28 -8.77 -4.86
N GLY A 135 7.65 -9.81 -5.41
CA GLY A 135 7.53 -10.04 -6.86
C GLY A 135 8.47 -11.14 -7.36
N ILE A 136 8.48 -11.34 -8.67
CA ILE A 136 9.32 -12.34 -9.34
C ILE A 136 10.24 -11.57 -10.27
N PRO A 137 11.48 -11.19 -9.86
CA PRO A 137 12.28 -10.20 -10.59
C PRO A 137 12.65 -10.62 -12.00
N VAL A 138 12.86 -11.92 -12.26
CA VAL A 138 13.28 -12.46 -13.55
C VAL A 138 12.59 -13.79 -13.81
N THR A 139 12.15 -14.04 -15.04
CA THR A 139 11.76 -15.38 -15.53
C THR A 139 12.36 -15.62 -16.91
N GLY A 140 13.27 -16.59 -17.03
CA GLY A 140 14.06 -16.75 -18.26
C GLY A 140 14.86 -15.47 -18.53
N GLU A 141 14.64 -14.86 -19.70
CA GLU A 141 15.31 -13.63 -20.11
C GLU A 141 14.54 -12.35 -19.72
N TRP A 142 13.29 -12.49 -19.25
CA TRP A 142 12.40 -11.36 -18.98
C TRP A 142 12.58 -10.81 -17.56
N THR A 143 12.70 -9.48 -17.46
CA THR A 143 12.73 -8.77 -16.18
C THR A 143 11.33 -8.26 -15.81
N HIS A 144 10.92 -8.35 -14.55
CA HIS A 144 9.58 -7.96 -14.10
C HIS A 144 9.59 -6.98 -12.93
N LEU A 145 8.39 -6.43 -12.69
CA LEU A 145 8.10 -5.61 -11.51
C LEU A 145 8.44 -6.37 -10.22
N SER A 146 9.33 -5.77 -9.44
CA SER A 146 9.79 -6.30 -8.17
C SER A 146 10.42 -5.19 -7.33
N ILE A 147 10.36 -5.35 -6.01
CA ILE A 147 10.98 -4.43 -5.05
C ILE A 147 11.71 -5.22 -3.95
N SER A 148 12.66 -4.56 -3.30
CA SER A 148 13.43 -5.14 -2.19
C SER A 148 13.11 -4.41 -0.88
N MET A 149 12.76 -5.18 0.14
CA MET A 149 12.51 -4.72 1.50
C MET A 149 13.82 -4.57 2.29
N PRO A 150 13.94 -3.53 3.11
CA PRO A 150 14.95 -3.48 4.17
C PRO A 150 14.82 -4.68 5.12
N GLN A 151 15.95 -5.27 5.52
CA GLN A 151 15.96 -6.43 6.42
C GLN A 151 15.38 -6.14 7.82
N SER A 152 15.37 -4.87 8.23
CA SER A 152 14.71 -4.37 9.44
C SER A 152 13.20 -4.52 9.40
N MET A 153 12.58 -4.42 8.22
CA MET A 153 11.12 -4.45 8.05
C MET A 153 10.56 -5.87 7.85
N VAL A 154 11.40 -6.83 7.46
CA VAL A 154 10.99 -8.22 7.27
C VAL A 154 10.68 -8.87 8.61
N SER A 155 9.52 -9.52 8.70
CA SER A 155 9.10 -10.23 9.91
C SER A 155 10.18 -11.21 10.37
N ARG A 156 10.54 -11.14 11.65
CA ARG A 156 11.46 -12.08 12.32
C ARG A 156 10.72 -13.07 13.23
N SER A 157 9.39 -13.04 13.20
CA SER A 157 8.57 -13.89 14.06
C SER A 157 8.74 -15.36 13.67
N ILE A 158 9.12 -16.18 14.65
CA ILE A 158 9.28 -17.64 14.49
C ILE A 158 7.94 -18.36 14.77
N ILE A 159 7.12 -17.79 15.65
CA ILE A 159 5.89 -18.43 16.16
C ILE A 159 4.68 -18.11 15.25
N ARG A 160 4.66 -16.91 14.67
CA ARG A 160 3.56 -16.42 13.85
C ARG A 160 4.04 -16.08 12.45
N THR A 161 3.28 -16.50 11.45
CA THR A 161 3.43 -16.06 10.07
C THR A 161 3.08 -14.57 9.92
N ALA A 162 3.60 -13.91 8.89
CA ALA A 162 3.23 -12.51 8.60
C ALA A 162 1.71 -12.33 8.45
N LYS A 163 1.01 -13.31 7.88
CA LYS A 163 -0.46 -13.31 7.77
C LYS A 163 -1.16 -13.30 9.13
N GLN A 164 -0.68 -14.10 10.08
CA GLN A 164 -1.23 -14.12 11.44
C GLN A 164 -0.96 -12.79 12.17
N LEU A 165 0.25 -12.24 12.05
CA LEU A 165 0.56 -10.92 12.63
C LEU A 165 -0.32 -9.81 12.04
N MET A 166 -0.56 -9.81 10.73
CA MET A 166 -1.49 -8.87 10.10
C MET A 166 -2.92 -9.08 10.59
N ALA A 167 -3.36 -10.32 10.81
CA ALA A 167 -4.69 -10.61 11.37
C ALA A 167 -4.84 -10.06 12.80
N GLU A 168 -3.83 -10.24 13.66
CA GLU A 168 -3.80 -9.65 15.00
C GLU A 168 -3.89 -8.13 14.93
N LYS A 169 -3.14 -7.50 14.03
CA LYS A 169 -3.20 -6.04 13.84
C LYS A 169 -4.57 -5.53 13.36
N ARG A 170 -5.32 -6.34 12.60
CA ARG A 170 -6.69 -6.00 12.25
C ARG A 170 -7.64 -6.07 13.45
N GLU A 171 -7.43 -7.02 14.37
CA GLU A 171 -8.23 -7.06 15.60
C GLU A 171 -7.85 -5.91 16.54
N ASP A 172 -6.57 -5.58 16.68
CA ASP A 172 -6.09 -4.40 17.42
C ASP A 172 -6.79 -3.13 16.91
N PHE A 173 -6.86 -2.97 15.58
CA PHE A 173 -7.59 -1.88 14.94
C PHE A 173 -9.08 -1.92 15.25
N GLY A 174 -9.72 -3.08 15.18
CA GLY A 174 -11.13 -3.24 15.52
C GLY A 174 -11.43 -2.80 16.95
N VAL A 175 -10.60 -3.23 17.91
CA VAL A 175 -10.70 -2.81 19.31
C VAL A 175 -10.50 -1.30 19.45
N LEU A 176 -9.42 -0.76 18.89
CA LEU A 176 -9.10 0.66 19.00
C LEU A 176 -10.20 1.54 18.38
N SER A 177 -10.72 1.15 17.21
CA SER A 177 -11.81 1.83 16.52
C SER A 177 -13.08 1.87 17.38
N ARG A 178 -13.52 0.71 17.91
CA ARG A 178 -14.68 0.61 18.80
C ARG A 178 -14.51 1.49 20.04
N VAL A 179 -13.39 1.34 20.75
CA VAL A 179 -13.11 2.07 22.00
C VAL A 179 -13.01 3.58 21.73
N SER A 180 -12.38 3.99 20.63
CA SER A 180 -12.28 5.42 20.24
C SER A 180 -13.64 6.05 19.89
N SER A 181 -14.59 5.28 19.38
CA SER A 181 -15.92 5.77 19.02
C SER A 181 -16.82 6.05 20.23
N VAL A 182 -16.61 5.32 21.33
CA VAL A 182 -17.45 5.39 22.54
C VAL A 182 -16.89 6.35 23.58
N HIS A 183 -15.57 6.46 23.70
CA HIS A 183 -14.94 7.23 24.77
C HIS A 183 -14.49 8.63 24.34
N THR A 184 -14.89 9.64 25.11
CA THR A 184 -14.44 11.02 24.89
C THR A 184 -13.12 11.32 25.60
N LYS A 185 -12.54 12.49 25.29
CA LYS A 185 -11.32 12.97 25.97
C LYS A 185 -11.55 13.07 27.47
N GLU A 186 -12.71 13.56 27.87
CA GLU A 186 -13.14 13.77 29.25
C GLU A 186 -13.28 12.43 29.97
N THR A 187 -13.89 11.42 29.33
CA THR A 187 -13.97 10.07 29.88
C THR A 187 -12.59 9.47 30.11
N THR A 188 -11.66 9.64 29.17
CA THR A 188 -10.29 9.13 29.31
C THR A 188 -9.51 9.85 30.42
N ILE A 189 -9.74 11.16 30.63
CA ILE A 189 -9.13 11.90 31.76
C ILE A 189 -9.62 11.34 33.09
N LYS A 190 -10.93 11.19 33.27
CA LYS A 190 -11.51 10.61 34.49
C LYS A 190 -11.00 9.19 34.76
N ALA A 191 -10.87 8.37 33.72
CA ALA A 191 -10.30 7.03 33.85
C ALA A 191 -8.84 7.06 34.36
N ILE A 192 -8.01 7.98 33.86
CA ILE A 192 -6.63 8.15 34.34
C ILE A 192 -6.60 8.61 35.80
N GLU A 193 -7.49 9.51 36.20
CA GLU A 193 -7.61 9.97 37.60
C GLU A 193 -8.00 8.82 38.54
N LEU A 194 -8.95 7.98 38.13
CA LEU A 194 -9.36 6.79 38.88
C LEU A 194 -8.22 5.77 39.00
N LEU A 195 -7.45 5.54 37.93
CA LEU A 195 -6.29 4.64 37.99
C LEU A 195 -5.19 5.16 38.92
N LYS A 196 -5.10 6.48 39.10
CA LYS A 196 -4.13 7.13 40.01
C LYS A 196 -4.60 7.19 41.46
N SER A 197 -5.90 7.06 41.73
CA SER A 197 -6.43 7.18 43.10
C SER A 197 -6.20 5.95 43.96
N GLU A 198 -5.46 4.94 43.45
CA GLU A 198 -5.16 3.65 44.10
C GLU A 198 -6.39 2.82 44.50
N THR A 199 -7.59 3.28 44.16
CA THR A 199 -8.85 2.56 44.37
C THR A 199 -9.00 1.33 43.48
N VAL A 200 -8.32 1.31 42.33
CA VAL A 200 -8.29 0.18 41.40
C VAL A 200 -7.05 -0.66 41.68
N TYR A 201 -7.26 -1.92 42.07
CA TYR A 201 -6.17 -2.87 42.29
C TYR A 201 -5.24 -2.95 41.07
N ARG A 202 -3.96 -2.62 41.26
CA ARG A 202 -2.92 -2.55 40.21
C ARG A 202 -3.26 -1.60 39.05
N GLY A 203 -4.03 -0.54 39.33
CA GLY A 203 -4.42 0.48 38.35
C GLY A 203 -3.23 1.23 37.73
N ASP A 204 -2.17 1.41 38.52
CA ASP A 204 -0.89 2.02 38.14
C ASP A 204 -0.30 1.43 36.85
N ARG A 205 -0.41 0.10 36.67
CA ARG A 205 0.09 -0.62 35.50
C ARG A 205 -0.57 -0.20 34.19
N TYR A 206 -1.80 0.30 34.24
CA TYR A 206 -2.58 0.68 33.05
C TYR A 206 -2.48 2.18 32.74
N ILE A 207 -1.90 2.99 33.62
CA ILE A 207 -1.74 4.44 33.41
C ILE A 207 -1.03 4.76 32.09
N PRO A 208 0.08 4.09 31.69
CA PRO A 208 0.73 4.37 30.42
C PRO A 208 -0.19 4.14 29.21
N ALA A 209 -0.91 3.01 29.19
CA ALA A 209 -1.85 2.68 28.13
C ALA A 209 -3.01 3.69 28.05
N ALA A 210 -3.57 4.09 29.20
CA ALA A 210 -4.63 5.10 29.25
C ALA A 210 -4.14 6.48 28.77
N LYS A 211 -2.91 6.89 29.12
CA LYS A 211 -2.29 8.12 28.63
C LYS A 211 -2.06 8.09 27.12
N TRP A 212 -1.56 6.98 26.58
CA TRP A 212 -1.41 6.78 25.15
C TRP A 212 -2.77 6.86 24.43
N PHE A 213 -3.78 6.15 24.92
CA PHE A 213 -5.12 6.17 24.33
C PHE A 213 -5.72 7.58 24.33
N LYS A 214 -5.51 8.37 25.40
CA LYS A 214 -5.90 9.79 25.44
C LYS A 214 -5.26 10.60 24.30
N GLN A 215 -3.97 10.39 24.03
CA GLN A 215 -3.27 11.06 22.93
C GLN A 215 -3.85 10.68 21.58
N VAL A 216 -4.14 9.39 21.35
CA VAL A 216 -4.79 8.90 20.13
C VAL A 216 -6.15 9.57 19.92
N VAL A 217 -7.02 9.59 20.93
CA VAL A 217 -8.35 10.22 20.83
C VAL A 217 -8.25 11.72 20.54
N ILE A 218 -7.33 12.43 21.21
CA ILE A 218 -7.12 13.88 20.96
C ILE A 218 -6.66 14.12 19.52
N LYS A 219 -5.65 13.38 19.05
CA LYS A 219 -5.11 13.56 17.71
C LYS A 219 -6.12 13.18 16.63
N GLN A 220 -6.82 12.05 16.79
CA GLN A 220 -7.89 11.62 15.89
C GLN A 220 -8.99 12.69 15.79
N LYS A 221 -9.44 13.27 16.91
CA LYS A 221 -10.46 14.33 16.90
C LYS A 221 -10.00 15.63 16.25
N SER A 222 -8.69 15.91 16.24
CA SER A 222 -8.13 17.10 15.58
C SER A 222 -8.10 17.00 14.05
N ILE A 223 -8.17 15.79 13.50
CA ILE A 223 -8.22 15.55 12.05
C ILE A 223 -9.65 15.79 11.58
N THR A 224 -9.87 16.51 10.48
CA THR A 224 -11.25 16.80 9.99
C THR A 224 -11.78 15.69 9.09
N ASN A 225 -10.98 15.23 8.13
CA ASN A 225 -11.38 14.24 7.14
C ASN A 225 -11.60 12.86 7.79
N SER A 226 -12.77 12.26 7.58
CA SER A 226 -13.15 10.98 8.20
C SER A 226 -12.24 9.81 7.81
N VAL A 227 -11.80 9.76 6.55
CA VAL A 227 -10.86 8.75 6.05
C VAL A 227 -9.51 8.90 6.73
N ALA A 228 -9.03 10.15 6.84
CA ALA A 228 -7.77 10.43 7.51
C ALA A 228 -7.83 10.10 9.01
N LYS A 229 -8.99 10.28 9.68
CA LYS A 229 -9.19 9.81 11.06
C LYS A 229 -9.01 8.30 11.19
N GLU A 230 -9.61 7.54 10.28
CA GLU A 230 -9.53 6.08 10.25
C GLU A 230 -8.09 5.62 9.96
N ASN A 231 -7.44 6.24 8.97
CA ASN A 231 -6.04 5.99 8.64
C ASN A 231 -5.10 6.27 9.82
N TYR A 232 -5.37 7.32 10.60
CA TYR A 232 -4.61 7.61 11.80
C TYR A 232 -4.78 6.52 12.88
N LEU A 233 -5.98 5.92 12.99
CA LEU A 233 -6.15 4.75 13.87
C LEU A 233 -5.34 3.55 13.41
N TRP A 234 -5.30 3.26 12.10
CA TRP A 234 -4.40 2.24 11.55
C TRP A 234 -2.93 2.54 11.87
N LEU A 235 -2.51 3.81 11.79
CA LEU A 235 -1.15 4.22 12.14
C LEU A 235 -0.83 3.96 13.63
N ALA A 236 -1.82 4.13 14.49
CA ALA A 236 -1.69 3.92 15.94
C ALA A 236 -1.65 2.44 16.36
N THR A 237 -2.08 1.50 15.51
CA THR A 237 -1.98 0.04 15.77
C THR A 237 -0.62 -0.55 15.45
#